data_AF-A0A832INR5-F1
#
_entry.id   AF-A0A832INR5-F1
#
_cell.length_a   1.000
_cell.length_b   1.000
_cell.length_c   1.000
_cell.angle_alpha   90.00
_cell.angle_beta   90.00
_cell.angle_gamma   90.00
#
_symmetry.space_group_name_H-M   'P 1'
#
loop_
_entity.id
_entity.type
_entity.pdbx_description
1 polymer ?
#
loop_
_entity_poly.entity_id
_entity_poly.type
_entity_poly.pdbx_seq_one_letter_code
_entity_poly.pdbx_strand_id
1 'polypeptide(L)'
;MAGIGQWGSYSRFLHSSRGVDIIQKIIYFKRVKSLFVLYLKGVAGQMKRSYVMLFFLSALLYSFATMGFQCASPELTSARLYIQRQEWENAIKSLEKEVQKNPQDEEAWYLMGRVKGEIKDFQGMNDAFAKALAISQQHKKDIQDARLHFWAQYFNQGVLNFQKGKDSTEYYDKAVAAFQTAAIILPDSVNTYKNLAIAYLAKGDDTDAIKTMEKALSMQEDPLIARLLGEEYFNIGKKHKDSFEEKNRDALEVIRAVDAIHKGMHREDVEKTLGSPDSKEQGKGKKSQEEVWMYEKYGLKLTFVDRLLAQKTVTKPFEAPIDSTDYRIAMDYFNKSIDVL
;
A
#
# COMPACT_ATOMS: atom_id res chain seq x y z
N MET A 1 1.67 -21.71 71.33
CA MET A 1 0.32 -21.09 71.32
C MET A 1 0.46 -19.62 71.70
N ALA A 2 -0.20 -18.75 70.92
CA ALA A 2 -0.62 -17.36 71.18
C ALA A 2 0.42 -16.26 71.53
N GLY A 3 0.36 -15.16 70.76
CA GLY A 3 -0.06 -13.88 71.35
C GLY A 3 0.75 -12.61 71.06
N ILE A 4 0.08 -11.66 70.38
CA ILE A 4 0.11 -10.18 70.60
C ILE A 4 1.37 -9.46 70.07
N GLY A 5 1.34 -8.41 69.25
CA GLY A 5 0.30 -7.48 68.81
C GLY A 5 0.91 -6.06 68.74
N GLN A 6 1.37 -5.63 67.57
CA GLN A 6 1.98 -4.30 67.34
C GLN A 6 0.90 -3.21 67.18
N TRP A 7 0.75 -2.34 68.18
CA TRP A 7 0.05 -1.05 68.08
C TRP A 7 1.09 0.07 68.01
N GLY A 8 1.44 0.53 66.80
CA GLY A 8 2.49 1.55 66.64
C GLY A 8 2.33 2.57 65.51
N SER A 9 1.33 2.44 64.63
CA SER A 9 1.30 3.22 63.37
C SER A 9 0.10 4.16 63.18
N TYR A 10 -0.94 4.12 64.01
CA TYR A 10 -2.15 4.94 63.78
C TYR A 10 -2.08 6.38 64.32
N SER A 11 -1.24 6.68 65.31
CA SER A 11 -1.21 8.02 65.94
C SER A 11 -0.53 9.10 65.09
N ARG A 12 0.30 8.72 64.10
CA ARG A 12 1.07 9.66 63.29
C ARG A 12 0.32 10.24 62.08
N PHE A 13 -0.80 9.63 61.67
CA PHE A 13 -1.59 10.08 60.52
C PHE A 13 -2.57 11.22 60.87
N LEU A 14 -3.04 11.27 62.12
CA LEU A 14 -4.02 12.26 62.60
C LEU A 14 -3.44 13.66 62.87
N HIS A 15 -2.11 13.83 62.82
CA HIS A 15 -1.43 15.12 63.03
C HIS A 15 -0.84 15.73 61.74
N SER A 16 -1.12 15.17 60.56
CA SER A 16 -0.74 15.78 59.28
C SER A 16 -1.85 16.70 58.75
N SER A 17 -1.49 17.86 58.18
CA SER A 17 -2.43 18.83 57.60
C SER A 17 -3.39 18.22 56.56
N ARG A 18 -2.95 17.16 55.87
CA ARG A 18 -3.77 16.40 54.90
C ARG A 18 -4.89 15.58 55.54
N GLY A 19 -4.71 15.10 56.78
CA GLY A 19 -5.74 14.32 57.49
C GLY A 19 -6.94 15.16 57.93
N VAL A 20 -6.69 16.41 58.34
CA VAL A 20 -7.73 17.36 58.78
C VAL A 20 -8.59 17.84 57.59
N ASP A 21 -7.97 18.06 56.43
CA ASP A 21 -8.67 18.48 55.19
C ASP A 21 -9.67 17.44 54.66
N ILE A 22 -9.31 16.15 54.72
CA ILE A 22 -10.18 15.06 54.27
C ILE A 22 -11.41 14.95 55.20
N ILE A 23 -11.20 15.11 56.51
CA ILE A 23 -12.29 15.08 57.50
C ILE A 23 -13.24 16.26 57.28
N GLN A 24 -12.73 17.48 57.03
CA GLN A 24 -13.57 18.63 56.71
C GLN A 24 -14.39 18.44 55.42
N LYS A 25 -13.80 17.87 54.35
CA LYS A 25 -14.53 17.56 53.11
C LYS A 25 -15.62 16.51 53.31
N ILE A 26 -15.37 15.47 54.12
CA ILE A 26 -16.38 14.45 54.44
C ILE A 26 -17.53 15.04 55.26
N ILE A 27 -17.23 15.93 56.23
CA ILE A 27 -18.25 16.61 57.03
C ILE A 27 -19.09 17.55 56.15
N TYR A 28 -18.45 18.30 55.25
CA TYR A 28 -19.13 19.16 54.29
C TYR A 28 -20.05 18.34 53.38
N PHE A 29 -19.56 17.22 52.81
CA PHE A 29 -20.36 16.35 51.95
C PHE A 29 -21.56 15.72 52.70
N LYS A 30 -21.36 15.31 53.95
CA LYS A 30 -22.47 14.83 54.81
C LYS A 30 -23.50 15.94 55.09
N ARG A 31 -23.07 17.19 55.31
CA ARG A 31 -23.99 18.33 55.52
C ARG A 31 -24.76 18.69 54.25
N VAL A 32 -24.12 18.72 53.09
CA VAL A 32 -24.79 19.00 51.80
C VAL A 32 -25.80 17.89 51.47
N LYS A 33 -25.45 16.62 51.68
CA LYS A 33 -26.39 15.49 51.51
C LYS A 33 -27.57 15.59 52.47
N SER A 34 -27.33 16.01 53.72
CA SER A 34 -28.39 16.20 54.72
C SER A 34 -29.34 17.37 54.36
N LEU A 35 -28.78 18.50 53.90
CA LEU A 35 -29.57 19.65 53.44
C LEU A 35 -30.38 19.33 52.19
N PHE A 36 -29.82 18.57 51.24
CA PHE A 36 -30.53 18.10 50.05
C PHE A 36 -31.68 17.14 50.40
N VAL A 37 -31.47 16.23 51.35
CA VAL A 37 -32.53 15.34 51.86
C VAL A 37 -33.61 16.12 52.62
N LEU A 38 -33.24 17.16 53.39
CA LEU A 38 -34.19 18.05 54.06
C LEU A 38 -34.99 18.89 53.05
N TYR A 39 -34.35 19.39 51.99
CA TYR A 39 -35.02 20.08 50.88
C TYR A 39 -36.03 19.17 50.17
N LEU A 40 -35.64 17.93 49.84
CA LEU A 40 -36.55 16.94 49.27
C LEU A 40 -37.70 16.58 50.21
N LYS A 41 -37.44 16.45 51.53
CA LYS A 41 -38.48 16.20 52.53
C LYS A 41 -39.42 17.40 52.72
N GLY A 42 -38.92 18.64 52.63
CA GLY A 42 -39.70 19.87 52.75
C GLY A 42 -40.60 20.12 51.54
N VAL A 43 -40.09 19.89 50.33
CA VAL A 43 -40.86 19.97 49.08
C VAL A 43 -41.89 18.84 48.99
N ALA A 44 -41.56 17.63 49.44
CA ALA A 44 -42.50 16.51 49.49
C ALA A 44 -43.59 16.63 50.56
N GLY A 45 -43.39 17.46 51.59
CA GLY A 45 -44.36 17.69 52.67
C GLY A 45 -45.54 18.59 52.28
N GLN A 46 -45.41 19.38 51.20
CA GLN A 46 -46.43 20.34 50.75
C GLN A 46 -47.19 19.89 49.49
N MET A 47 -46.62 18.98 48.70
CA MET A 47 -47.30 18.44 47.52
C MET A 47 -48.03 17.13 47.84
N LYS A 48 -49.35 17.08 47.61
CA LYS A 48 -50.14 15.83 47.71
C LYS A 48 -49.45 14.74 46.89
N ARG A 49 -49.35 13.51 47.43
CA ARG A 49 -48.73 12.33 46.76
C ARG A 49 -49.21 12.15 45.31
N SER A 50 -50.45 12.53 45.02
CA SER A 50 -51.04 12.55 43.68
C SER A 50 -50.29 13.44 42.68
N TYR A 51 -49.76 14.59 43.09
CA TYR A 51 -48.99 15.50 42.21
C TYR A 51 -47.60 14.96 41.89
N VAL A 52 -46.96 14.28 42.84
CA VAL A 52 -45.68 13.61 42.62
C VAL A 52 -45.87 12.45 41.63
N MET A 53 -46.93 11.64 41.80
CA MET A 53 -47.28 10.60 40.82
C MET A 53 -47.60 11.20 39.44
N LEU A 54 -48.39 12.27 39.36
CA LEU A 54 -48.70 12.97 38.10
C LEU A 54 -47.45 13.54 37.42
N PHE A 55 -46.48 14.05 38.17
CA PHE A 55 -45.20 14.50 37.62
C PHE A 55 -44.40 13.34 37.02
N PHE A 56 -44.29 12.21 37.72
CA PHE A 56 -43.62 11.03 37.15
C PHE A 56 -44.37 10.44 35.95
N LEU A 57 -45.71 10.44 35.97
CA LEU A 57 -46.52 9.92 34.87
C LEU A 57 -46.44 10.84 33.64
N SER A 58 -46.44 12.15 33.83
CA SER A 58 -46.26 13.13 32.75
C SER A 58 -44.82 13.13 32.23
N ALA A 59 -43.81 12.96 33.08
CA ALA A 59 -42.44 12.76 32.65
C ALA A 59 -42.27 11.44 31.88
N LEU A 60 -42.97 10.37 32.28
CA LEU A 60 -43.00 9.09 31.56
C LEU A 60 -43.68 9.25 30.21
N LEU A 61 -44.86 9.86 30.15
CA LEU A 61 -45.59 10.12 28.90
C LEU A 61 -44.82 11.07 27.98
N TYR A 62 -44.13 12.08 28.53
CA TYR A 62 -43.25 12.96 27.79
C TYR A 62 -42.02 12.19 27.28
N SER A 63 -41.43 11.30 28.09
CA SER A 63 -40.33 10.44 27.63
C SER A 63 -40.77 9.50 26.51
N PHE A 64 -41.98 8.93 26.59
CA PHE A 64 -42.58 8.10 25.55
C PHE A 64 -42.97 8.91 24.31
N ALA A 65 -43.34 10.18 24.47
CA ALA A 65 -43.61 11.09 23.35
C ALA A 65 -42.33 11.55 22.65
N THR A 66 -41.20 11.64 23.37
CA THR A 66 -39.87 11.91 22.79
C THR A 66 -39.17 10.65 22.26
N MET A 67 -39.58 9.46 22.74
CA MET A 67 -39.31 8.20 22.06
C MET A 67 -40.19 8.17 20.82
N GLY A 68 -39.81 8.94 19.80
CA GLY A 68 -40.41 8.80 18.48
C GLY A 68 -40.35 7.32 18.12
N PHE A 69 -41.52 6.68 18.03
CA PHE A 69 -41.62 5.36 17.44
C PHE A 69 -41.07 5.51 16.01
N GLN A 70 -39.82 5.11 15.81
CA GLN A 70 -39.22 5.00 14.48
C GLN A 70 -39.89 3.80 13.81
N CYS A 71 -41.14 3.97 13.40
CA CYS A 71 -41.67 3.13 12.34
C CYS A 71 -40.78 3.38 11.13
N ALA A 72 -40.08 2.32 10.69
CA ALA A 72 -39.36 2.34 9.44
C ALA A 72 -40.28 2.86 8.34
N SER A 73 -39.73 3.64 7.40
CA SER A 73 -40.51 4.15 6.29
C SER A 73 -41.16 3.00 5.50
N PRO A 74 -42.27 3.25 4.78
CA PRO A 74 -42.84 2.26 3.88
C PRO A 74 -41.82 1.71 2.89
N GLU A 75 -40.97 2.57 2.33
CA GLU A 75 -39.91 2.21 1.39
C GLU A 75 -38.86 1.28 2.01
N LEU A 76 -38.39 1.57 3.22
CA LEU A 76 -37.44 0.73 3.95
C LEU A 76 -38.07 -0.62 4.34
N THR A 77 -39.34 -0.60 4.73
CA THR A 77 -40.10 -1.82 5.03
C THR A 77 -40.28 -2.69 3.78
N SER A 78 -40.64 -2.10 2.64
CA SER A 78 -40.71 -2.80 1.35
C SER A 78 -39.35 -3.35 0.94
N ALA A 79 -38.28 -2.57 1.08
CA ALA A 79 -36.93 -3.02 0.81
C ALA A 79 -36.55 -4.27 1.61
N ARG A 80 -36.79 -4.28 2.93
CA ARG A 80 -36.52 -5.47 3.78
C ARG A 80 -37.32 -6.69 3.32
N LEU A 81 -38.58 -6.51 2.91
CA LEU A 81 -39.39 -7.60 2.37
C LEU A 81 -38.84 -8.14 1.05
N TYR A 82 -38.44 -7.25 0.14
CA TYR A 82 -37.80 -7.64 -1.13
C TYR A 82 -36.47 -8.37 -0.88
N ILE A 83 -35.65 -7.91 0.07
CA ILE A 83 -34.42 -8.58 0.49
C ILE A 83 -34.72 -9.99 1.01
N GLN A 84 -35.72 -10.15 1.87
CA GLN A 84 -36.11 -11.46 2.40
C GLN A 84 -36.54 -12.43 1.29
N ARG A 85 -37.16 -11.92 0.23
CA ARG A 85 -37.58 -12.69 -0.95
C ARG A 85 -36.49 -12.81 -2.02
N GLN A 86 -35.32 -12.22 -1.81
CA GLN A 86 -34.21 -12.15 -2.77
C GLN A 86 -34.59 -11.42 -4.08
N GLU A 87 -35.56 -10.52 -4.03
CA GLU A 87 -35.96 -9.66 -5.14
C GLU A 87 -35.04 -8.42 -5.20
N TRP A 88 -33.78 -8.62 -5.55
CA TRP A 88 -32.71 -7.61 -5.42
C TRP A 88 -32.99 -6.29 -6.16
N GLU A 89 -33.51 -6.36 -7.38
CA GLU A 89 -33.83 -5.16 -8.15
C GLU A 89 -34.95 -4.32 -7.51
N ASN A 90 -35.98 -4.98 -6.97
CA ASN A 90 -37.07 -4.30 -6.28
C ASN A 90 -36.61 -3.73 -4.93
N ALA A 91 -35.71 -4.43 -4.25
CA ALA A 91 -35.05 -3.93 -3.04
C ALA A 91 -34.25 -2.65 -3.35
N ILE A 92 -33.40 -2.65 -4.38
CA ILE A 92 -32.62 -1.47 -4.80
C ILE A 92 -33.55 -0.30 -5.12
N LYS A 93 -34.58 -0.49 -5.94
CA LYS A 93 -35.55 0.58 -6.28
C LYS A 93 -36.22 1.18 -5.04
N SER A 94 -36.54 0.35 -4.05
CA SER A 94 -37.16 0.81 -2.81
C SER A 94 -36.16 1.57 -1.94
N LEU A 95 -34.93 1.08 -1.83
CA LEU A 95 -33.84 1.73 -1.10
C LEU A 95 -33.42 3.04 -1.76
N GLU A 96 -33.42 3.13 -3.09
CA GLU A 96 -33.09 4.36 -3.83
C GLU A 96 -34.10 5.47 -3.53
N LYS A 97 -35.39 5.10 -3.49
CA LYS A 97 -36.45 6.02 -3.06
C LYS A 97 -36.28 6.44 -1.60
N GLU A 98 -35.88 5.51 -0.73
CA GLU A 98 -35.64 5.82 0.68
C GLU A 98 -34.51 6.83 0.84
N VAL A 99 -33.33 6.55 0.28
CA VAL A 99 -32.17 7.44 0.41
C VAL A 99 -32.34 8.76 -0.34
N GLN A 100 -33.24 8.83 -1.33
CA GLN A 100 -33.62 10.09 -1.96
C GLN A 100 -34.47 10.96 -1.02
N LYS A 101 -35.41 10.36 -0.28
CA LYS A 101 -36.29 11.06 0.67
C LYS A 101 -35.58 11.38 1.99
N ASN A 102 -34.81 10.42 2.48
CA ASN A 102 -34.10 10.43 3.75
C ASN A 102 -32.61 10.09 3.52
N PRO A 103 -31.80 11.03 3.01
CA PRO A 103 -30.38 10.76 2.72
C PRO A 103 -29.52 10.41 3.95
N GLN A 104 -30.04 10.68 5.15
CA GLN A 104 -29.41 10.39 6.44
C GLN A 104 -29.87 9.06 7.05
N ASP A 105 -30.67 8.27 6.35
CA ASP A 105 -31.01 6.91 6.79
C ASP A 105 -29.80 5.99 6.56
N GLU A 106 -29.03 5.75 7.64
CA GLU A 106 -27.86 4.88 7.61
C GLU A 106 -28.22 3.42 7.30
N GLU A 107 -29.35 2.92 7.80
CA GLU A 107 -29.77 1.53 7.58
C GLU A 107 -30.10 1.31 6.10
N ALA A 108 -30.76 2.28 5.44
CA ALA A 108 -31.05 2.21 4.03
C ALA A 108 -29.76 2.13 3.18
N TRP A 109 -28.74 2.93 3.50
CA TRP A 109 -27.44 2.85 2.82
C TRP A 109 -26.72 1.52 3.09
N TYR A 110 -26.76 1.02 4.33
CA TYR A 110 -26.19 -0.28 4.68
C TYR A 110 -26.88 -1.43 3.91
N LEU A 111 -28.22 -1.48 3.92
CA LEU A 111 -28.98 -2.49 3.19
C LEU A 111 -28.75 -2.40 1.68
N MET A 112 -28.62 -1.17 1.14
CA MET A 112 -28.26 -0.95 -0.26
C MET A 112 -26.90 -1.57 -0.58
N GLY A 113 -25.91 -1.34 0.28
CA GLY A 113 -24.59 -1.95 0.13
C GLY A 113 -24.67 -3.48 0.11
N ARG A 114 -25.40 -4.07 1.05
CA ARG A 114 -25.63 -5.53 1.08
C ARG A 114 -26.25 -6.06 -0.20
N VAL A 115 -27.34 -5.45 -0.67
CA VAL A 115 -28.02 -5.91 -1.89
C VAL A 115 -27.13 -5.75 -3.12
N LYS A 116 -26.36 -4.67 -3.21
CA LYS A 116 -25.39 -4.47 -4.28
C LYS A 116 -24.28 -5.53 -4.29
N GLY A 117 -23.86 -5.98 -3.11
CA GLY A 117 -22.96 -7.12 -2.97
C GLY A 117 -23.54 -8.42 -3.54
N GLU A 118 -24.82 -8.71 -3.26
CA GLU A 118 -25.52 -9.91 -3.78
C GLU A 118 -25.60 -9.93 -5.31
N ILE A 119 -25.81 -8.77 -5.94
CA ILE A 119 -25.81 -8.64 -7.40
C ILE A 119 -24.41 -8.42 -7.99
N LYS A 120 -23.35 -8.52 -7.17
CA LYS A 120 -21.93 -8.37 -7.55
C LYS A 120 -21.54 -6.98 -8.05
N ASP A 121 -22.34 -5.95 -7.75
CA ASP A 121 -21.95 -4.53 -7.90
C ASP A 121 -21.06 -4.13 -6.71
N PHE A 122 -19.82 -4.61 -6.68
CA PHE A 122 -18.91 -4.39 -5.53
C PHE A 122 -18.46 -2.93 -5.39
N GLN A 123 -18.39 -2.19 -6.50
CA GLN A 123 -18.12 -0.76 -6.44
C GLN A 123 -19.28 -0.03 -5.76
N GLY A 124 -20.51 -0.25 -6.23
CA GLY A 124 -21.68 0.36 -5.64
C GLY A 124 -21.94 -0.12 -4.20
N MET A 125 -21.60 -1.36 -3.87
CA MET A 125 -21.61 -1.88 -2.50
C MET A 125 -20.73 -1.02 -1.60
N ASN A 126 -19.49 -0.77 -2.02
CA ASN A 126 -18.54 0.01 -1.24
C ASN A 126 -18.93 1.49 -1.13
N ASP A 127 -19.48 2.06 -2.19
CA ASP A 127 -20.00 3.43 -2.18
C ASP A 127 -21.16 3.57 -1.18
N ALA A 128 -22.09 2.63 -1.17
CA ALA A 128 -23.22 2.62 -0.24
C ALA A 128 -22.76 2.37 1.21
N PHE A 129 -21.84 1.43 1.44
CA PHE A 129 -21.24 1.22 2.76
C PHE A 129 -20.46 2.45 3.26
N ALA A 130 -19.74 3.15 2.38
CA ALA A 130 -19.04 4.38 2.74
C ALA A 130 -20.02 5.47 3.20
N LYS A 131 -21.17 5.61 2.53
CA LYS A 131 -22.24 6.53 2.95
C LYS A 131 -22.84 6.12 4.30
N ALA A 132 -23.12 4.84 4.51
CA ALA A 132 -23.61 4.35 5.80
C ALA A 132 -22.63 4.69 6.94
N LEU A 133 -21.35 4.34 6.77
CA LEU A 133 -20.29 4.61 7.75
C LEU A 133 -20.05 6.09 8.01
N ALA A 134 -20.31 6.97 7.03
CA ALA A 134 -20.20 8.41 7.19
C ALA A 134 -21.32 9.00 8.05
N ILE A 135 -22.50 8.35 8.09
CA ILE A 135 -23.65 8.78 8.89
C ILE A 135 -23.55 8.24 10.32
N SER A 136 -23.29 6.94 10.47
CA SER A 136 -23.21 6.26 11.77
C SER A 136 -22.28 5.05 11.71
N GLN A 137 -21.77 4.62 12.86
CA GLN A 137 -20.94 3.42 12.99
C GLN A 137 -21.77 2.18 13.41
N GLN A 138 -23.11 2.28 13.41
CA GLN A 138 -24.02 1.23 13.88
C GLN A 138 -23.77 -0.11 13.19
N HIS A 139 -23.75 -0.13 11.85
CA HIS A 139 -23.50 -1.36 11.08
C HIS A 139 -22.03 -1.57 10.70
N LYS A 140 -21.08 -0.92 11.39
CA LYS A 140 -19.65 -1.02 11.03
C LYS A 140 -19.16 -2.46 10.98
N LYS A 141 -19.51 -3.25 11.98
CA LYS A 141 -19.10 -4.65 12.06
C LYS A 141 -19.76 -5.48 10.94
N ASP A 142 -21.06 -5.29 10.70
CA ASP A 142 -21.77 -6.01 9.64
C ASP A 142 -21.23 -5.67 8.25
N ILE A 143 -20.83 -4.42 8.02
CA ILE A 143 -20.16 -3.98 6.79
C ILE A 143 -18.80 -4.66 6.63
N GLN A 144 -18.02 -4.74 7.71
CA GLN A 144 -16.73 -5.45 7.70
C GLN A 144 -16.93 -6.94 7.41
N ASP A 145 -17.89 -7.57 8.07
CA ASP A 145 -18.20 -8.99 7.89
C ASP A 145 -18.70 -9.27 6.45
N ALA A 146 -19.54 -8.40 5.88
CA ALA A 146 -19.99 -8.49 4.50
C ALA A 146 -18.84 -8.35 3.49
N ARG A 147 -17.96 -7.36 3.67
CA ARG A 147 -16.76 -7.19 2.82
C ARG A 147 -15.86 -8.40 2.92
N LEU A 148 -15.59 -8.91 4.13
CA LEU A 148 -14.76 -10.09 4.33
C LEU A 148 -15.37 -11.34 3.70
N HIS A 149 -16.69 -11.50 3.76
CA HIS A 149 -17.40 -12.62 3.13
C HIS A 149 -17.16 -12.65 1.62
N PHE A 150 -17.47 -11.55 0.91
CA PHE A 150 -17.28 -11.48 -0.53
C PHE A 150 -15.79 -11.51 -0.89
N TRP A 151 -14.95 -10.80 -0.15
CA TRP A 151 -13.50 -10.79 -0.36
C TRP A 151 -12.93 -12.20 -0.30
N ALA A 152 -13.28 -12.99 0.73
CA ALA A 152 -12.78 -14.35 0.88
C ALA A 152 -13.17 -15.25 -0.29
N GLN A 153 -14.37 -15.06 -0.86
CA GLN A 153 -14.80 -15.81 -2.04
C GLN A 153 -13.89 -15.53 -3.24
N TYR A 154 -13.67 -14.26 -3.59
CA TYR A 154 -12.86 -13.89 -4.75
C TYR A 154 -11.36 -14.08 -4.53
N PHE A 155 -10.88 -13.81 -3.32
CA PHE A 155 -9.49 -14.07 -2.96
C PHE A 155 -9.15 -15.56 -3.08
N ASN A 156 -10.01 -16.45 -2.56
CA ASN A 156 -9.79 -17.89 -2.66
C ASN A 156 -9.92 -18.40 -4.11
N GLN A 157 -10.83 -17.82 -4.90
CA GLN A 157 -10.87 -18.10 -6.34
C GLN A 157 -9.58 -17.66 -7.04
N GLY A 158 -9.02 -16.51 -6.67
CA GLY A 158 -7.74 -16.03 -7.18
C GLY A 158 -6.61 -17.02 -6.87
N VAL A 159 -6.51 -17.46 -5.62
CA VAL A 159 -5.51 -18.45 -5.18
C VAL A 159 -5.68 -19.77 -5.95
N LEU A 160 -6.90 -20.29 -6.07
CA LEU A 160 -7.16 -21.55 -6.77
C LEU A 160 -6.80 -21.47 -8.26
N ASN A 161 -7.15 -20.38 -8.93
CA ASN A 161 -6.78 -20.17 -10.33
C ASN A 161 -5.27 -19.98 -10.47
N PHE A 162 -4.62 -19.22 -9.59
CA PHE A 162 -3.17 -19.03 -9.61
C PHE A 162 -2.42 -20.37 -9.51
N GLN A 163 -2.88 -21.28 -8.65
CA GLN A 163 -2.30 -22.62 -8.53
C GLN A 163 -2.41 -23.44 -9.82
N LYS A 164 -3.52 -23.30 -10.56
CA LYS A 164 -3.74 -23.93 -11.88
C LYS A 164 -3.00 -23.25 -13.02
N GLY A 165 -2.51 -22.02 -12.81
CA GLY A 165 -1.72 -21.25 -13.78
C GLY A 165 -0.47 -21.95 -14.29
N LYS A 166 0.10 -22.87 -13.48
CA LYS A 166 1.23 -23.70 -13.89
C LYS A 166 0.91 -24.60 -15.09
N ASP A 167 -0.36 -24.95 -15.28
CA ASP A 167 -0.82 -25.85 -16.33
C ASP A 167 -1.28 -25.10 -17.60
N SER A 168 -1.73 -23.83 -17.45
CA SER A 168 -2.15 -22.97 -18.56
C SER A 168 -2.16 -21.50 -18.15
N THR A 169 -1.67 -20.63 -19.05
CA THR A 169 -1.62 -19.17 -18.85
C THR A 169 -3.00 -18.53 -18.67
N GLU A 170 -4.06 -19.14 -19.22
CA GLU A 170 -5.46 -18.68 -19.05
C GLU A 170 -5.87 -18.62 -17.56
N TYR A 171 -5.31 -19.51 -16.73
CA TYR A 171 -5.63 -19.49 -15.31
C TYR A 171 -4.96 -18.33 -14.56
N TYR A 172 -3.84 -17.78 -15.06
CA TYR A 172 -3.30 -16.54 -14.50
C TYR A 172 -4.21 -15.35 -14.79
N ASP A 173 -4.84 -15.28 -15.97
CA ASP A 173 -5.87 -14.26 -16.26
C ASP A 173 -7.06 -14.34 -15.29
N LYS A 174 -7.55 -15.55 -15.05
CA LYS A 174 -8.63 -15.79 -14.07
C LYS A 174 -8.21 -15.42 -12.66
N ALA A 175 -6.97 -15.70 -12.28
CA ALA A 175 -6.42 -15.33 -10.98
C ALA A 175 -6.37 -13.80 -10.82
N VAL A 176 -5.84 -13.09 -11.82
CA VAL A 176 -5.79 -11.63 -11.85
C VAL A 176 -7.19 -11.04 -11.71
N ALA A 177 -8.17 -11.48 -12.51
CA ALA A 177 -9.54 -10.97 -12.45
C ALA A 177 -10.19 -11.18 -11.07
N ALA A 178 -9.97 -12.33 -10.45
CA ALA A 178 -10.47 -12.63 -9.11
C ALA A 178 -9.80 -11.75 -8.04
N PHE A 179 -8.47 -11.56 -8.10
CA PHE A 179 -7.76 -10.69 -7.17
C PHE A 179 -8.09 -9.21 -7.36
N GLN A 180 -8.31 -8.74 -8.59
CA GLN A 180 -8.81 -7.39 -8.88
C GLN A 180 -10.18 -7.16 -8.22
N THR A 181 -11.08 -8.15 -8.34
CA THR A 181 -12.40 -8.08 -7.69
C THR A 181 -12.26 -8.04 -6.16
N ALA A 182 -11.37 -8.87 -5.59
CA ALA A 182 -11.06 -8.83 -4.17
C ALA A 182 -10.49 -7.46 -3.73
N ALA A 183 -9.66 -6.82 -4.55
CA ALA A 183 -9.11 -5.50 -4.29
C ALA A 183 -10.17 -4.40 -4.36
N ILE A 184 -11.18 -4.54 -5.22
CA ILE A 184 -12.36 -3.66 -5.20
C ILE A 184 -13.09 -3.84 -3.87
N ILE A 185 -13.42 -5.08 -3.47
CA ILE A 185 -14.21 -5.36 -2.26
C ILE A 185 -13.51 -4.84 -0.99
N LEU A 186 -12.22 -5.14 -0.82
CA LEU A 186 -11.41 -4.78 0.33
C LEU A 186 -10.15 -4.01 -0.10
N PRO A 187 -10.28 -2.69 -0.37
CA PRO A 187 -9.23 -1.88 -1.00
C PRO A 187 -8.04 -1.58 -0.10
N ASP A 188 -8.13 -1.90 1.19
CA ASP A 188 -7.08 -1.78 2.20
C ASP A 188 -6.36 -3.12 2.48
N SER A 189 -6.68 -4.19 1.74
CA SER A 189 -6.05 -5.50 1.91
C SER A 189 -4.69 -5.61 1.22
N VAL A 190 -3.61 -5.35 1.96
CA VAL A 190 -2.22 -5.51 1.50
C VAL A 190 -1.98 -6.92 0.91
N ASN A 191 -2.53 -7.95 1.55
CA ASN A 191 -2.44 -9.33 1.07
C ASN A 191 -3.06 -9.51 -0.33
N THR A 192 -4.12 -8.76 -0.66
CA THR A 192 -4.73 -8.83 -1.99
C THR A 192 -3.81 -8.24 -3.04
N TYR A 193 -3.25 -7.05 -2.81
CA TYR A 193 -2.31 -6.44 -3.75
C TYR A 193 -1.04 -7.28 -3.90
N LYS A 194 -0.54 -7.89 -2.82
CA LYS A 194 0.58 -8.83 -2.88
C LYS A 194 0.30 -10.02 -3.81
N ASN A 195 -0.83 -10.69 -3.65
CA ASN A 195 -1.17 -11.84 -4.50
C ASN A 195 -1.52 -11.40 -5.94
N LEU A 196 -2.13 -10.23 -6.11
CA LEU A 196 -2.40 -9.65 -7.42
C LEU A 196 -1.11 -9.34 -8.19
N ALA A 197 -0.12 -8.74 -7.53
CA ALA A 197 1.20 -8.47 -8.12
C ALA A 197 1.90 -9.76 -8.55
N ILE A 198 1.89 -10.79 -7.69
CA ILE A 198 2.47 -12.10 -8.01
C ILE A 198 1.72 -12.75 -9.19
N ALA A 199 0.39 -12.61 -9.26
CA ALA A 199 -0.39 -13.10 -10.39
C ALA A 199 -0.05 -12.38 -11.70
N TYR A 200 0.16 -11.06 -11.66
CA TYR A 200 0.63 -10.30 -12.82
C TYR A 200 2.02 -10.71 -13.28
N LEU A 201 2.97 -10.90 -12.35
CA LEU A 201 4.32 -11.41 -12.69
C LEU A 201 4.25 -12.79 -13.34
N ALA A 202 3.42 -13.70 -12.81
CA ALA A 202 3.26 -15.04 -13.39
C ALA A 202 2.59 -15.02 -14.78
N LYS A 203 1.77 -14.00 -15.05
CA LYS A 203 1.18 -13.72 -16.36
C LYS A 203 2.19 -13.08 -17.33
N GLY A 204 3.28 -12.48 -16.83
CA GLY A 204 4.23 -11.70 -17.61
C GLY A 204 3.77 -10.25 -17.87
N ASP A 205 2.89 -9.73 -17.03
CA ASP A 205 2.41 -8.34 -17.10
C ASP A 205 3.17 -7.46 -16.10
N ASP A 206 4.43 -7.17 -16.43
CA ASP A 206 5.37 -6.49 -15.54
C ASP A 206 4.89 -5.06 -15.19
N THR A 207 4.18 -4.41 -16.12
CA THR A 207 3.70 -3.03 -15.93
C THR A 207 2.66 -2.94 -14.82
N ASP A 208 1.65 -3.81 -14.85
CA ASP A 208 0.63 -3.83 -13.80
C ASP A 208 1.14 -4.50 -12.52
N ALA A 209 2.09 -5.43 -12.61
CA ALA A 209 2.80 -5.96 -11.44
C ALA A 209 3.50 -4.85 -10.65
N ILE A 210 4.33 -4.02 -11.30
CA ILE A 210 5.06 -2.90 -10.68
C ILE A 210 4.10 -1.97 -9.97
N LYS A 211 3.07 -1.46 -10.65
CA LYS A 211 2.09 -0.54 -10.06
C LYS A 211 1.39 -1.15 -8.85
N THR A 212 1.10 -2.45 -8.91
CA THR A 212 0.44 -3.16 -7.82
C THR A 212 1.38 -3.34 -6.61
N MET A 213 2.67 -3.61 -6.85
CA MET A 213 3.69 -3.68 -5.79
C MET A 213 3.94 -2.33 -5.14
N GLU A 214 4.05 -1.26 -5.92
CA GLU A 214 4.15 0.11 -5.41
C GLU A 214 2.95 0.47 -4.56
N LYS A 215 1.73 0.11 -5.01
CA LYS A 215 0.52 0.31 -4.22
C LYS A 215 0.59 -0.47 -2.90
N ALA A 216 1.01 -1.73 -2.92
CA ALA A 216 1.16 -2.53 -1.70
C ALA A 216 2.17 -1.90 -0.72
N LEU A 217 3.34 -1.49 -1.20
CA LEU A 217 4.38 -0.86 -0.37
C LEU A 217 3.98 0.52 0.17
N SER A 218 3.14 1.27 -0.57
CA SER A 218 2.59 2.53 -0.07
C SER A 218 1.62 2.34 1.12
N MET A 219 1.07 1.12 1.28
CA MET A 219 0.15 0.79 2.35
C MET A 219 0.88 0.18 3.56
N GLN A 220 1.81 -0.71 3.28
CA GLN A 220 2.61 -1.38 4.31
C GLN A 220 3.94 -1.84 3.71
N GLU A 221 5.03 -1.56 4.42
CA GLU A 221 6.33 -2.13 4.10
C GLU A 221 6.29 -3.67 4.17
N ASP A 222 6.69 -4.33 3.08
CA ASP A 222 6.81 -5.78 3.00
C ASP A 222 8.15 -6.11 2.30
N PRO A 223 9.14 -6.69 3.00
CA PRO A 223 10.45 -6.97 2.43
C PRO A 223 10.42 -7.91 1.22
N LEU A 224 9.44 -8.81 1.13
CA LEU A 224 9.29 -9.69 -0.04
C LEU A 224 8.83 -8.87 -1.25
N ILE A 225 7.86 -7.97 -1.08
CA ILE A 225 7.39 -7.10 -2.17
C ILE A 225 8.47 -6.10 -2.60
N ALA A 226 9.18 -5.52 -1.65
CA ALA A 226 10.31 -4.63 -1.92
C ALA A 226 11.38 -5.33 -2.77
N ARG A 227 11.74 -6.57 -2.40
CA ARG A 227 12.67 -7.40 -3.17
C ARG A 227 12.15 -7.68 -4.58
N LEU A 228 10.90 -8.09 -4.74
CA LEU A 228 10.31 -8.40 -6.04
C LEU A 228 10.26 -7.16 -6.95
N LEU A 229 9.90 -6.00 -6.40
CA LEU A 229 9.88 -4.73 -7.14
C LEU A 229 11.30 -4.29 -7.53
N GLY A 230 12.27 -4.43 -6.63
CA GLY A 230 13.67 -4.16 -6.90
C GLY A 230 14.24 -5.07 -8.00
N GLU A 231 13.91 -6.36 -7.98
CA GLU A 231 14.28 -7.32 -9.03
C GLU A 231 13.67 -6.94 -10.38
N GLU A 232 12.40 -6.53 -10.40
CA GLU A 232 11.73 -6.14 -11.64
C GLU A 232 12.33 -4.87 -12.23
N TYR A 233 12.59 -3.85 -11.40
CA TYR A 233 13.32 -2.65 -11.83
C TYR A 233 14.71 -2.96 -12.35
N PHE A 234 15.44 -3.87 -11.69
CA PHE A 234 16.74 -4.31 -12.17
C PHE A 234 16.66 -4.97 -13.55
N ASN A 235 15.66 -5.84 -13.77
CA ASN A 235 15.46 -6.54 -15.03
C ASN A 235 15.15 -5.58 -16.18
N ILE A 236 14.28 -4.59 -15.95
CA ILE A 236 13.98 -3.54 -16.93
C ILE A 236 15.23 -2.71 -17.23
N GLY A 237 15.96 -2.29 -16.19
CA GLY A 237 17.21 -1.56 -16.34
C GLY A 237 18.24 -2.33 -17.16
N LYS A 238 18.38 -3.63 -16.90
CA LYS A 238 19.25 -4.53 -17.66
C LYS A 238 18.82 -4.62 -19.13
N LYS A 239 17.54 -4.80 -19.43
CA LYS A 239 17.03 -4.88 -20.81
C LYS A 239 17.35 -3.61 -21.61
N HIS A 240 17.19 -2.43 -21.02
CA HIS A 240 17.57 -1.18 -21.66
C HIS A 240 19.08 -1.05 -21.84
N LYS A 241 19.87 -1.45 -20.83
CA LYS A 241 21.34 -1.48 -20.95
C LYS A 241 21.79 -2.39 -22.10
N ASP A 242 21.23 -3.60 -22.19
CA ASP A 242 21.56 -4.55 -23.25
C ASP A 242 21.19 -3.97 -24.62
N SER A 243 20.03 -3.31 -24.75
CA SER A 243 19.63 -2.61 -25.98
C SER A 243 20.58 -1.45 -26.34
N PHE A 244 21.02 -0.68 -25.36
CA PHE A 244 22.03 0.37 -25.55
C PHE A 244 23.35 -0.22 -26.07
N GLU A 245 23.85 -1.29 -25.45
CA GLU A 245 25.10 -1.93 -25.84
C GLU A 245 25.03 -2.55 -27.24
N GLU A 246 23.88 -3.12 -27.60
CA GLU A 246 23.65 -3.67 -28.95
C GLU A 246 23.64 -2.57 -30.02
N LYS A 247 22.86 -1.50 -29.81
CA LYS A 247 22.76 -0.38 -30.76
C LYS A 247 24.08 0.36 -30.95
N ASN A 248 24.92 0.39 -29.92
CA ASN A 248 26.19 1.11 -29.92
C ASN A 248 27.41 0.17 -30.00
N ARG A 249 27.22 -1.10 -30.41
CA ARG A 249 28.26 -2.14 -30.34
C ARG A 249 29.57 -1.72 -30.97
N ASP A 250 29.56 -1.29 -32.24
CA ASP A 250 30.78 -0.95 -32.98
C ASP A 250 31.49 0.26 -32.36
N ALA A 251 30.72 1.25 -31.91
CA ALA A 251 31.27 2.42 -31.25
C ALA A 251 31.91 2.10 -29.90
N LEU A 252 31.23 1.29 -29.09
CA LEU A 252 31.74 0.81 -27.82
C LEU A 252 32.95 -0.12 -28.02
N GLU A 253 32.99 -0.91 -29.09
CA GLU A 253 34.15 -1.73 -29.45
C GLU A 253 35.36 -0.85 -29.73
N VAL A 254 35.22 0.18 -30.58
CA VAL A 254 36.32 1.11 -30.89
C VAL A 254 36.78 1.84 -29.63
N ILE A 255 35.86 2.36 -28.81
CA ILE A 255 36.20 3.06 -27.57
C ILE A 255 36.97 2.14 -26.62
N ARG A 256 36.46 0.92 -26.35
CA ARG A 256 37.12 -0.06 -25.47
C ARG A 256 38.48 -0.48 -26.00
N ALA A 257 38.59 -0.70 -27.32
CA ALA A 257 39.83 -1.10 -27.97
C ALA A 257 40.87 0.02 -27.88
N VAL A 258 40.48 1.26 -28.17
CA VAL A 258 41.37 2.42 -28.03
C VAL A 258 41.80 2.58 -26.59
N ASP A 259 40.90 2.55 -25.60
CA ASP A 259 41.23 2.73 -24.18
C ASP A 259 42.14 1.63 -23.62
N ALA A 260 42.00 0.39 -24.09
CA ALA A 260 42.84 -0.73 -23.70
C ALA A 260 44.31 -0.56 -24.12
N ILE A 261 44.58 0.16 -25.22
CA ILE A 261 45.94 0.39 -25.70
C ILE A 261 46.63 1.49 -24.88
N HIS A 262 47.72 1.11 -24.21
CA HIS A 262 48.53 2.02 -23.42
C HIS A 262 50.02 1.86 -23.71
N LYS A 263 50.80 2.92 -23.46
CA LYS A 263 52.26 2.91 -23.61
C LYS A 263 52.87 1.76 -22.79
N GLY A 264 53.88 1.10 -23.36
CA GLY A 264 54.55 -0.06 -22.76
C GLY A 264 53.88 -1.41 -23.04
N MET A 265 52.74 -1.45 -23.74
CA MET A 265 52.11 -2.70 -24.18
C MET A 265 52.99 -3.40 -25.24
N HIS A 266 53.10 -4.73 -25.18
CA HIS A 266 53.82 -5.49 -26.19
C HIS A 266 53.07 -5.49 -27.53
N ARG A 267 53.80 -5.42 -28.65
CA ARG A 267 53.20 -5.41 -29.99
C ARG A 267 52.31 -6.63 -30.27
N GLU A 268 52.66 -7.79 -29.72
CA GLU A 268 51.87 -9.02 -29.86
C GLU A 268 50.51 -8.89 -29.14
N ASP A 269 50.48 -8.23 -27.97
CA ASP A 269 49.23 -7.98 -27.24
C ASP A 269 48.38 -6.91 -27.92
N VAL A 270 49.01 -5.91 -28.54
CA VAL A 270 48.32 -4.92 -29.39
C VAL A 270 47.67 -5.60 -30.59
N GLU A 271 48.40 -6.46 -31.31
CA GLU A 271 47.87 -7.21 -32.45
C GLU A 271 46.76 -8.18 -32.04
N LYS A 272 46.85 -8.78 -30.85
CA LYS A 272 45.76 -9.59 -30.28
C LYS A 272 44.51 -8.77 -29.96
N THR A 273 44.69 -7.51 -29.55
CA THR A 273 43.58 -6.62 -29.13
C THR A 273 42.90 -5.95 -30.33
N LEU A 274 43.68 -5.41 -31.27
CA LEU A 274 43.19 -4.62 -32.40
C LEU A 274 43.09 -5.42 -33.71
N GLY A 275 43.74 -6.59 -33.79
CA GLY A 275 44.01 -7.28 -35.04
C GLY A 275 45.28 -6.77 -35.73
N SER A 276 45.52 -7.25 -36.94
CA SER A 276 46.63 -6.76 -37.76
C SER A 276 46.37 -5.31 -38.21
N PRO A 277 47.41 -4.45 -38.22
CA PRO A 277 47.25 -3.07 -38.67
C PRO A 277 47.02 -3.00 -40.18
N ASP A 278 46.37 -1.93 -40.61
CA ASP A 278 46.10 -1.63 -42.02
C ASP A 278 47.41 -1.34 -42.79
N SER A 279 48.40 -0.74 -42.12
CA SER A 279 49.75 -0.59 -42.66
C SER A 279 50.85 -0.57 -41.58
N LYS A 280 52.06 -0.98 -41.97
CA LYS A 280 53.28 -0.99 -41.15
C LYS A 280 54.39 -0.24 -41.89
N GLU A 281 55.04 0.71 -41.23
CA GLU A 281 56.18 1.48 -41.77
C GLU A 281 57.39 1.39 -40.84
N GLN A 282 58.61 1.32 -41.40
CA GLN A 282 59.84 1.39 -40.59
C GLN A 282 60.18 2.84 -40.21
N GLY A 283 60.42 3.07 -38.92
CA GLY A 283 60.82 4.36 -38.38
C GLY A 283 62.26 4.74 -38.74
N LYS A 284 62.56 6.04 -38.75
CA LYS A 284 63.87 6.60 -39.14
C LYS A 284 64.84 6.58 -37.95
N GLY A 285 65.19 5.41 -37.42
CA GLY A 285 66.09 5.24 -36.26
C GLY A 285 67.36 4.43 -36.58
N LYS A 286 68.55 4.95 -36.26
CA LYS A 286 69.85 4.28 -36.51
C LYS A 286 70.29 3.26 -35.44
N LYS A 287 69.56 3.11 -34.32
CA LYS A 287 69.97 2.25 -33.17
C LYS A 287 68.89 1.34 -32.57
N SER A 288 67.60 1.62 -32.78
CA SER A 288 66.46 0.81 -32.33
C SER A 288 65.52 0.56 -33.50
N GLN A 289 64.91 -0.63 -33.57
CA GLN A 289 63.94 -0.95 -34.63
C GLN A 289 62.63 -0.22 -34.29
N GLU A 290 62.46 0.98 -34.83
CA GLU A 290 61.19 1.68 -34.77
C GLU A 290 60.24 1.16 -35.85
N GLU A 291 59.00 0.89 -35.47
CA GLU A 291 57.95 0.46 -36.38
C GLU A 291 56.67 1.24 -36.08
N VAL A 292 56.03 1.75 -37.12
CA VAL A 292 54.81 2.55 -37.04
C VAL A 292 53.66 1.73 -37.61
N TRP A 293 52.64 1.50 -36.80
CA TRP A 293 51.43 0.76 -37.18
C TRP A 293 50.24 1.72 -37.29
N MET A 294 49.51 1.63 -38.39
CA MET A 294 48.31 2.41 -38.64
C MET A 294 47.07 1.53 -38.52
N TYR A 295 46.10 2.02 -37.77
CA TYR A 295 44.80 1.38 -37.53
C TYR A 295 43.69 2.37 -37.87
N GLU A 296 43.20 2.33 -39.10
CA GLU A 296 42.21 3.27 -39.64
C GLU A 296 40.86 3.12 -38.93
N LYS A 297 40.39 1.88 -38.70
CA LYS A 297 39.13 1.60 -37.97
C LYS A 297 39.08 2.29 -36.60
N TYR A 298 40.20 2.28 -35.88
CA TYR A 298 40.33 2.85 -34.54
C TYR A 298 40.84 4.30 -34.54
N GLY A 299 41.21 4.84 -35.70
CA GLY A 299 41.84 6.16 -35.81
C GLY A 299 43.16 6.27 -35.03
N LEU A 300 43.94 5.18 -34.96
CA LEU A 300 45.18 5.11 -34.19
C LEU A 300 46.42 5.04 -35.08
N LYS A 301 47.45 5.78 -34.66
CA LYS A 301 48.84 5.61 -35.07
C LYS A 301 49.65 5.21 -33.86
N LEU A 302 50.23 4.01 -33.93
CA LEU A 302 51.01 3.41 -32.86
C LEU A 302 52.48 3.35 -33.30
N THR A 303 53.40 3.76 -32.44
CA THR A 303 54.85 3.68 -32.70
C THR A 303 55.48 2.77 -31.67
N PHE A 304 56.08 1.70 -32.16
CA PHE A 304 56.81 0.70 -31.38
C PHE A 304 58.29 0.98 -31.44
N VAL A 305 58.97 0.77 -30.32
CA VAL A 305 60.43 0.69 -30.24
C VAL A 305 60.75 -0.72 -29.77
N ASP A 306 61.44 -1.47 -30.63
CA ASP A 306 61.67 -2.90 -30.47
C ASP A 306 60.35 -3.67 -30.36
N ARG A 307 59.94 -4.09 -29.14
CA ARG A 307 58.69 -4.84 -28.92
C ARG A 307 57.61 -4.06 -28.18
N LEU A 308 57.92 -2.86 -27.70
CA LEU A 308 57.05 -2.13 -26.78
C LEU A 308 56.45 -0.90 -27.46
N LEU A 309 55.17 -0.64 -27.18
CA LEU A 309 54.50 0.56 -27.64
C LEU A 309 55.11 1.80 -26.97
N ALA A 310 55.81 2.62 -27.74
CA ALA A 310 56.47 3.83 -27.25
C ALA A 310 55.55 5.06 -27.31
N GLN A 311 54.70 5.14 -28.35
CA GLN A 311 53.79 6.26 -28.56
C GLN A 311 52.45 5.79 -29.15
N LYS A 312 51.36 6.31 -28.59
CA LYS A 312 49.98 6.18 -29.11
C LYS A 312 49.51 7.57 -29.53
N THR A 313 49.08 7.71 -30.78
CA THR A 313 48.53 8.96 -31.32
C THR A 313 47.15 8.68 -31.92
N VAL A 314 46.15 9.46 -31.51
CA VAL A 314 44.82 9.44 -32.14
C VAL A 314 44.87 10.36 -33.36
N THR A 315 44.78 9.80 -34.56
CA THR A 315 44.90 10.53 -35.83
C THR A 315 43.56 11.07 -36.32
N LYS A 316 42.48 10.35 -36.03
CA LYS A 316 41.10 10.77 -36.27
C LYS A 316 40.25 10.26 -35.12
N PRO A 317 39.62 11.14 -34.31
CA PRO A 317 38.67 10.69 -33.31
C PRO A 317 37.58 9.88 -34.00
N PHE A 318 37.28 8.70 -33.46
CA PHE A 318 36.14 7.93 -33.92
C PHE A 318 34.85 8.62 -33.47
N GLU A 319 34.22 9.34 -34.38
CA GLU A 319 32.96 10.06 -34.16
C GLU A 319 31.79 9.21 -34.64
N ALA A 320 31.39 8.20 -33.85
CA ALA A 320 30.08 7.59 -34.03
C ALA A 320 29.06 8.29 -33.11
N PRO A 321 27.87 8.64 -33.61
CA PRO A 321 26.80 9.11 -32.74
C PRO A 321 26.41 7.99 -31.78
N ILE A 322 26.66 8.20 -30.48
CA ILE A 322 26.18 7.31 -29.42
C ILE A 322 24.77 7.76 -29.04
N ASP A 323 23.78 6.91 -29.29
CA ASP A 323 22.44 7.13 -28.73
C ASP A 323 22.43 6.64 -27.28
N SER A 324 22.45 7.57 -26.34
CA SER A 324 22.46 7.29 -24.90
C SER A 324 21.06 7.20 -24.28
N THR A 325 19.99 7.19 -25.08
CA THR A 325 18.60 7.20 -24.58
C THR A 325 18.32 5.99 -23.68
N ASP A 326 18.61 4.79 -24.17
CA ASP A 326 18.40 3.55 -23.41
C ASP A 326 19.34 3.45 -22.21
N TYR A 327 20.56 3.97 -22.30
CA TYR A 327 21.48 4.01 -21.15
C TYR A 327 20.90 4.85 -20.01
N ARG A 328 20.34 6.03 -20.32
CA ARG A 328 19.72 6.89 -19.30
C ARG A 328 18.51 6.21 -18.65
N ILE A 329 17.68 5.54 -19.45
CA ILE A 329 16.53 4.77 -18.93
C ILE A 329 17.03 3.64 -18.02
N ALA A 330 18.07 2.91 -18.43
CA ALA A 330 18.66 1.85 -17.62
C ALA A 330 19.13 2.36 -16.25
N MET A 331 19.81 3.50 -16.21
CA MET A 331 20.27 4.10 -14.94
C MET A 331 19.12 4.53 -14.03
N ASP A 332 18.04 5.09 -14.59
CA ASP A 332 16.83 5.43 -13.81
C ASP A 332 16.25 4.19 -13.11
N TYR A 333 16.12 3.09 -13.85
CA TYR A 333 15.62 1.83 -13.30
C TYR A 333 16.58 1.16 -12.30
N PHE A 334 17.89 1.23 -12.50
CA PHE A 334 18.84 0.74 -11.50
C PHE A 334 18.78 1.55 -10.21
N ASN A 335 18.61 2.88 -10.29
CA ASN A 335 18.44 3.70 -9.09
C ASN A 335 17.14 3.33 -8.36
N LYS A 336 16.02 3.18 -9.10
CA LYS A 336 14.75 2.71 -8.51
C LYS A 336 14.88 1.33 -7.83
N SER A 337 15.67 0.43 -8.41
CA SER A 337 15.96 -0.88 -7.84
C SER A 337 16.74 -0.77 -6.53
N ILE A 338 17.70 0.15 -6.44
CA ILE A 338 18.47 0.41 -5.21
C ILE A 338 17.59 1.09 -4.16
N ASP A 339 16.77 2.07 -4.56
CA ASP A 339 15.96 2.87 -3.63
C ASP A 339 14.88 2.06 -2.90
N VAL A 340 14.44 0.94 -3.50
CA VAL A 340 13.40 0.07 -2.93
C VAL A 340 13.95 -1.08 -2.07
N LEU A 341 15.25 -1.42 -2.20
CA LEU A 341 15.93 -2.50 -1.48
C LEU A 341 16.62 -1.98 -0.22
#